data_AF-A0AB33IMB2-F1
#
_entry.id   AF-A0AB33IMB2-F1
#
_cell.length_a   1.000
_cell.length_b   1.000
_cell.length_c   1.000
_cell.angle_alpha   90.00
_cell.angle_beta   90.00
_cell.angle_gamma   90.00
#
_symmetry.space_group_name_H-M   'P 1'
#
loop_
_entity.id
_entity.type
_entity.pdbx_description
1 polymer ?
#
loop_
_entity_poly.entity_id
_entity_poly.type
_entity_poly.pdbx_seq_one_letter_code
_entity_poly.pdbx_strand_id
1 'polypeptide(L)'
;MRRFLFQTIHDVCLMLDREAAGRETSPSGGVIDSQSIKAPHAKTRGYDAGKKIVGRKRHIAVDTDGRLLLVQLTTADISDSAGGQMILDAIRKRWPWVKHLFADGAYDRLQLMDKATFLDFTVEIIRRSETAKGFEILPRRWVVERTFGWMIRWRRLVKDYEQRIDVAEAMIHIAMGSLMLRRNAHP
;
A
#
# COMPACT_ATOMS: atom_id res chain seq x y z
N MET A 1 23.70 7.23 -8.57
CA MET A 1 22.40 6.63 -8.94
C MET A 1 21.36 7.02 -7.89
N ARG A 2 20.40 7.90 -8.19
CA ARG A 2 19.46 8.47 -7.19
C ARG A 2 18.35 7.47 -6.82
N ARG A 3 18.70 6.44 -6.05
CA ARG A 3 17.84 5.26 -5.77
C ARG A 3 16.53 5.55 -5.02
N PHE A 4 16.27 6.78 -4.60
CA PHE A 4 15.07 7.14 -3.83
C PHE A 4 14.44 8.49 -4.23
N LEU A 5 14.85 9.12 -5.33
CA LEU A 5 14.43 10.50 -5.66
C LEU A 5 12.90 10.69 -5.61
N PHE A 6 12.15 9.85 -6.30
CA PHE A 6 10.70 9.98 -6.36
C PHE A 6 10.01 9.61 -5.05
N GLN A 7 10.57 8.66 -4.30
CA GLN A 7 10.09 8.34 -2.96
C GLN A 7 10.32 9.52 -2.00
N THR A 8 11.49 10.18 -2.05
CA THR A 8 11.77 11.36 -1.23
C THR A 8 10.81 12.51 -1.55
N ILE A 9 10.60 12.82 -2.84
CA ILE A 9 9.66 13.87 -3.25
C ILE A 9 8.25 13.52 -2.75
N HIS A 10 7.82 12.28 -2.97
CA HIS A 10 6.54 11.78 -2.51
C HIS A 10 6.37 11.94 -1.00
N ASP A 11 7.36 11.56 -0.20
CA ASP A 11 7.26 11.57 1.27
C ASP A 11 7.24 12.99 1.84
N VAL A 12 7.95 13.95 1.23
CA VAL A 12 7.83 15.36 1.60
C VAL A 12 6.42 15.87 1.29
N CYS A 13 5.88 15.54 0.12
CA CYS A 13 4.51 15.95 -0.25
C CYS A 13 3.45 15.33 0.66
N LEU A 14 3.65 14.06 1.04
CA LEU A 14 2.83 13.36 2.03
C LEU A 14 2.80 14.11 3.35
N MET A 15 3.97 14.45 3.92
CA MET A 15 4.07 15.12 5.21
C MET A 15 3.35 16.47 5.19
N LEU A 16 3.57 17.27 4.14
CA LEU A 16 2.89 18.55 3.97
C LEU A 16 1.36 18.39 3.85
N ASP A 17 0.88 17.40 3.10
CA ASP A 17 -0.57 17.17 2.94
C ASP A 17 -1.22 16.63 4.22
N ARG A 18 -0.43 15.98 5.09
CA ARG A 18 -0.88 15.57 6.43
C ARG A 18 -1.05 16.78 7.33
N GLU A 19 -0.06 17.67 7.39
CA GLU A 19 -0.16 18.91 8.17
C GLU A 19 -1.32 19.79 7.71
N ALA A 20 -1.47 19.97 6.39
CA ALA A 20 -2.57 20.74 5.81
C ALA A 20 -3.95 20.17 6.19
N ALA A 21 -4.05 18.85 6.41
CA ALA A 21 -5.27 18.18 6.87
C ALA A 21 -5.41 18.12 8.41
N GLY A 22 -4.59 18.85 9.16
CA GLY A 22 -4.61 18.85 10.63
C GLY A 22 -4.13 17.54 11.25
N ARG A 23 -3.32 16.76 10.52
CA ARG A 23 -2.69 15.53 11.02
C ARG A 23 -1.22 15.79 11.32
N GLU A 24 -0.66 15.04 12.27
CA GLU A 24 0.79 15.04 12.49
C GLU A 24 1.54 14.48 11.27
N THR A 25 2.66 15.09 10.90
CA THR A 25 3.51 14.64 9.77
C THR A 25 3.88 13.17 9.89
N SER A 26 4.17 12.73 11.12
CA SER A 26 4.44 11.35 11.50
C SER A 26 3.16 10.51 11.53
N PRO A 27 2.97 9.54 10.62
CA PRO A 27 1.83 8.64 10.68
C PRO A 27 1.97 7.66 11.85
N SER A 28 0.89 7.50 12.62
CA SER A 28 0.82 6.55 13.75
C SER A 28 0.10 5.24 13.40
N GLY A 29 -0.69 5.24 12.33
CA GLY A 29 -1.39 4.04 11.87
C GLY A 29 -1.71 4.06 10.38
N GLY A 30 -2.04 2.88 9.85
CA GLY A 30 -2.27 2.69 8.43
C GLY A 30 -3.03 1.43 8.08
N VAL A 31 -3.27 1.23 6.78
CA VAL A 31 -4.01 0.10 6.22
C VAL A 31 -3.15 -0.56 5.15
N ILE A 32 -3.05 -1.88 5.18
CA ILE A 32 -2.34 -2.69 4.18
C ILE A 32 -3.35 -3.41 3.29
N ASP A 33 -3.09 -3.40 1.99
CA ASP A 33 -3.77 -4.27 1.02
C ASP A 33 -2.87 -4.47 -0.22
N SER A 34 -3.28 -5.37 -1.10
CA SER A 34 -2.57 -5.68 -2.33
C SER A 34 -3.45 -5.70 -3.58
N GLN A 35 -2.85 -5.29 -4.70
CA GLN A 35 -3.51 -5.30 -6.00
C GLN A 35 -2.63 -6.00 -7.05
N SER A 36 -3.16 -7.07 -7.64
CA SER A 36 -2.55 -7.73 -8.80
C SER A 36 -2.94 -6.99 -10.07
N ILE A 37 -1.95 -6.75 -10.93
CA ILE A 37 -2.10 -6.00 -12.18
C ILE A 37 -1.43 -6.76 -13.33
N LYS A 38 -1.92 -6.54 -14.54
CA LYS A 38 -1.27 -7.08 -15.74
C LYS A 38 0.06 -6.38 -15.99
N ALA A 39 1.11 -7.16 -16.24
CA ALA A 39 2.45 -6.64 -16.56
C ALA A 39 3.02 -7.31 -17.82
N PRO A 40 2.57 -6.89 -19.03
CA PRO A 40 2.87 -7.58 -20.28
C PRO A 40 4.36 -7.54 -20.69
N HIS A 41 5.08 -6.49 -20.30
CA HIS A 41 6.50 -6.29 -20.66
C HIS A 41 7.47 -6.52 -19.49
N ALA A 42 6.95 -6.89 -18.32
CA ALA A 42 7.77 -7.14 -17.14
C ALA A 42 8.71 -8.33 -17.35
N LYS A 43 10.01 -8.16 -17.06
CA LYS A 43 10.98 -9.27 -17.04
C LYS A 43 10.69 -10.28 -15.94
N THR A 44 10.23 -9.77 -14.79
CA THR A 44 9.89 -10.54 -13.59
C THR A 44 8.41 -10.36 -13.31
N ARG A 45 7.62 -11.42 -13.51
CA ARG A 45 6.17 -11.47 -13.33
C ARG A 45 5.73 -12.87 -12.93
N GLY A 46 4.55 -12.97 -12.33
CA GLY A 46 3.94 -14.22 -11.88
C GLY A 46 2.50 -14.34 -12.30
N TYR A 47 1.85 -15.42 -11.88
CA TYR A 47 0.43 -15.66 -12.14
C TYR A 47 -0.36 -15.73 -10.83
N ASP A 48 -1.28 -14.79 -10.66
CA ASP A 48 -2.27 -14.82 -9.60
C ASP A 48 -3.46 -15.66 -10.06
N ALA A 49 -3.57 -16.88 -9.54
CA ALA A 49 -4.65 -17.80 -9.91
C ALA A 49 -6.03 -17.34 -9.42
N GLY A 50 -6.09 -16.65 -8.27
CA GLY A 50 -7.35 -16.15 -7.71
C GLY A 50 -7.94 -15.02 -8.54
N LYS A 51 -7.08 -14.13 -9.05
CA LYS A 51 -7.50 -13.00 -9.92
C LYS A 51 -7.38 -13.32 -11.42
N LYS A 52 -6.80 -14.46 -11.79
CA LYS A 52 -6.46 -14.86 -13.16
C LYS A 52 -5.65 -13.79 -13.89
N ILE A 53 -4.63 -13.25 -13.21
CA ILE A 53 -3.78 -12.16 -13.72
C ILE A 53 -2.34 -12.63 -13.86
N VAL A 54 -1.79 -12.50 -15.06
CA VAL A 54 -0.35 -12.60 -15.30
C VAL A 54 0.26 -11.20 -15.16
N GLY A 55 1.12 -11.01 -14.15
CA GLY A 55 1.80 -9.74 -13.95
C GLY A 55 2.48 -9.60 -12.60
N ARG A 56 2.29 -8.43 -11.98
CA ARG A 56 2.88 -8.07 -10.69
C ARG A 56 1.79 -7.77 -9.67
N LYS A 57 2.14 -7.86 -8.40
CA LYS A 57 1.28 -7.49 -7.29
C LYS A 57 1.89 -6.30 -6.56
N ARG A 58 1.10 -5.25 -6.39
CA ARG A 58 1.47 -4.06 -5.62
C ARG A 58 0.97 -4.27 -4.20
N HIS A 59 1.86 -4.40 -3.25
CA HIS A 59 1.54 -4.34 -1.83
C HIS A 59 1.71 -2.90 -1.39
N ILE A 60 0.68 -2.30 -0.80
CA ILE A 60 0.75 -0.93 -0.34
C ILE A 60 0.38 -0.84 1.13
N ALA A 61 0.98 0.12 1.81
CA ALA A 61 0.48 0.63 3.08
C ALA A 61 0.08 2.09 2.87
N VAL A 62 -1.08 2.46 3.40
CA VAL A 62 -1.59 3.83 3.36
C VAL A 62 -1.89 4.32 4.78
N ASP A 63 -1.92 5.63 5.01
CA ASP A 63 -2.40 6.17 6.28
C ASP A 63 -3.93 6.04 6.40
N THR A 64 -4.48 6.47 7.53
CA THR A 64 -5.93 6.41 7.82
C THR A 64 -6.80 7.29 6.91
N ASP A 65 -6.22 8.18 6.11
CA ASP A 65 -6.91 9.00 5.12
C ASP A 65 -6.61 8.53 3.67
N GLY A 66 -5.76 7.52 3.48
CA GLY A 66 -5.45 6.91 2.17
C GLY A 66 -4.22 7.49 1.48
N ARG A 67 -3.38 8.22 2.20
CA ARG A 67 -2.11 8.67 1.63
C ARG A 67 -1.12 7.51 1.63
N LEU A 68 -0.43 7.29 0.52
CA LEU A 68 0.54 6.21 0.39
C LEU A 68 1.68 6.40 1.40
N LEU A 69 1.98 5.39 2.21
CA LEU A 69 3.12 5.38 3.12
C LEU A 69 4.26 4.52 2.58
N LEU A 70 3.90 3.42 1.93
CA LEU A 70 4.85 2.47 1.37
C LEU A 70 4.22 1.73 0.20
N VAL A 71 5.02 1.42 -0.82
CA VAL A 71 4.69 0.47 -1.87
C VAL A 71 5.84 -0.51 -2.05
N GLN A 72 5.51 -1.77 -2.26
CA GLN A 72 6.44 -2.79 -2.73
C GLN A 72 5.80 -3.61 -3.83
N LEU A 73 6.56 -3.88 -4.87
CA LEU A 73 6.10 -4.64 -6.02
C LEU A 73 6.74 -6.04 -6.04
N THR A 74 5.90 -7.07 -6.11
CA THR A 74 6.33 -8.46 -6.27
C THR A 74 5.77 -9.06 -7.56
N THR A 75 6.18 -10.28 -7.90
CA THR A 75 5.45 -11.08 -8.88
C THR A 75 4.05 -11.42 -8.36
N ALA A 76 3.09 -11.64 -9.26
CA ALA A 76 1.69 -11.79 -8.88
C ALA A 76 1.35 -13.09 -8.14
N ASP A 77 2.21 -14.09 -8.22
CA ASP A 77 2.10 -15.39 -7.53
C ASP A 77 2.47 -15.32 -6.04
N ILE A 78 3.15 -14.25 -5.60
CA ILE A 78 3.44 -14.03 -4.17
C ILE A 78 2.13 -13.80 -3.42
N SER A 79 1.94 -14.53 -2.33
CA SER A 79 0.76 -14.43 -1.47
C SER A 79 0.71 -13.09 -0.74
N ASP A 80 -0.51 -12.66 -0.39
CA ASP A 80 -0.73 -11.37 0.27
C ASP A 80 -0.08 -11.35 1.66
N SER A 81 -0.17 -12.45 2.41
CA SER A 81 0.57 -12.63 3.67
C SER A 81 2.09 -12.46 3.51
N ALA A 82 2.70 -13.06 2.48
CA ALA A 82 4.15 -12.97 2.28
C ALA A 82 4.59 -11.55 1.88
N GLY A 83 3.88 -10.92 0.95
CA GLY A 83 4.15 -9.53 0.58
C GLY A 83 3.86 -8.54 1.71
N GLY A 84 2.84 -8.84 2.52
CA GLY A 84 2.52 -8.10 3.73
C GLY A 84 3.66 -8.13 4.75
N GLN A 85 4.37 -9.25 4.92
CA GLN A 85 5.55 -9.31 5.81
C GLN A 85 6.64 -8.35 5.33
N MET A 86 6.87 -8.29 4.01
CA MET A 86 7.84 -7.36 3.43
C MET A 86 7.45 -5.89 3.68
N ILE A 87 6.14 -5.58 3.63
CA ILE A 87 5.60 -4.26 3.98
C ILE A 87 5.85 -3.96 5.47
N LEU A 88 5.57 -4.89 6.38
CA LEU A 88 5.80 -4.72 7.81
C LEU A 88 7.27 -4.43 8.14
N ASP A 89 8.20 -5.15 7.53
CA ASP A 89 9.62 -4.99 7.81
C ASP A 89 10.17 -3.66 7.28
N ALA A 90 9.64 -3.19 6.15
CA ALA A 90 10.05 -1.92 5.55
C ALA A 90 9.36 -0.72 6.20
N ILE A 91 8.07 -0.80 6.54
CA ILE A 91 7.33 0.32 7.13
C ILE A 91 7.86 0.64 8.53
N ARG A 92 8.28 -0.36 9.31
CA ARG A 92 8.91 -0.16 10.63
C ARG A 92 10.22 0.62 10.54
N LYS A 93 11.00 0.40 9.48
CA LYS A 93 12.26 1.13 9.24
C LYS A 93 12.01 2.53 8.71
N ARG A 94 11.01 2.68 7.83
CA ARG A 94 10.71 3.95 7.15
C ARG A 94 9.91 4.91 8.02
N TRP A 95 8.95 4.38 8.76
CA TRP A 95 7.99 5.11 9.58
C TRP A 95 7.91 4.47 10.99
N PRO A 96 8.94 4.66 11.85
CA PRO A 96 9.02 3.98 13.15
C PRO A 96 7.86 4.31 14.12
N TRP A 97 7.13 5.40 13.84
CA TRP A 97 5.97 5.87 14.60
C TRP A 97 4.69 5.11 14.26
N VAL A 98 4.63 4.39 13.14
CA VAL A 98 3.48 3.55 12.80
C VAL A 98 3.45 2.38 13.77
N LYS A 99 2.47 2.36 14.67
CA LYS A 99 2.30 1.30 15.67
C LYS A 99 1.08 0.42 15.41
N HIS A 100 0.17 0.85 14.52
CA HIS A 100 -1.08 0.13 14.27
C HIS A 100 -1.37 0.01 12.78
N LEU A 101 -1.48 -1.22 12.27
CA LEU A 101 -1.86 -1.49 10.89
C LEU A 101 -3.13 -2.33 10.81
N PHE A 102 -4.04 -1.93 9.94
CA PHE A 102 -5.23 -2.69 9.59
C PHE A 102 -4.97 -3.53 8.34
N ALA A 103 -5.39 -4.78 8.34
CA ALA A 103 -5.35 -5.63 7.16
C ALA A 103 -6.59 -6.54 7.12
N ASP A 104 -6.85 -7.20 6.00
CA ASP A 104 -7.95 -8.16 5.90
C ASP A 104 -7.54 -9.61 6.20
N GLY A 105 -8.49 -10.54 6.13
CA GLY A 105 -8.26 -11.95 6.46
C GLY A 105 -7.17 -12.63 5.62
N ALA A 106 -6.82 -12.12 4.44
CA ALA A 106 -5.72 -12.67 3.63
C ALA A 106 -4.34 -12.48 4.30
N TYR A 107 -4.29 -11.63 5.34
CA TYR A 107 -3.12 -11.32 6.13
C TYR A 107 -3.11 -11.98 7.52
N ASP A 108 -4.00 -12.96 7.79
CA ASP A 108 -4.08 -13.66 9.08
C ASP A 108 -2.73 -14.21 9.57
N ARG A 109 -1.86 -14.66 8.66
CA ARG A 109 -0.52 -15.16 9.01
C ARG A 109 0.38 -14.07 9.62
N LEU A 110 0.18 -12.80 9.25
CA LEU A 110 0.95 -11.68 9.81
C LEU A 110 0.63 -11.44 11.27
N GLN A 111 -0.65 -11.56 11.65
CA GLN A 111 -1.07 -11.37 13.04
C GLN A 111 -0.39 -12.38 13.97
N LEU A 112 -0.17 -13.60 13.50
CA LEU A 112 0.53 -14.65 14.23
C LEU A 112 2.04 -14.36 14.37
N MET A 113 2.67 -13.79 13.34
CA MET A 113 4.10 -13.49 13.33
C MET A 113 4.45 -12.23 14.13
N ASP A 114 3.60 -11.20 14.12
CA ASP A 114 3.85 -9.97 14.88
C ASP A 114 3.63 -10.15 16.39
N LYS A 115 2.58 -10.87 16.81
CA LYS A 115 2.35 -11.18 18.24
C LYS A 115 3.52 -11.94 18.88
N ALA A 116 4.25 -12.71 18.08
CA ALA A 116 5.41 -13.46 18.55
C ALA A 116 6.70 -12.62 18.64
N THR A 117 6.74 -11.45 17.99
CA THR A 117 8.02 -10.75 17.75
C THR A 117 8.08 -9.33 18.32
N PHE A 118 6.96 -8.60 18.48
CA PHE A 118 7.02 -7.18 18.83
C PHE A 118 5.88 -6.72 19.76
N LEU A 119 6.22 -6.13 20.91
CA LEU A 119 5.25 -5.70 21.94
C LEU A 119 4.53 -4.38 21.59
N ASP A 120 5.18 -3.45 20.88
CA ASP A 120 4.67 -2.09 20.61
C ASP A 120 4.09 -1.90 19.20
N PHE A 121 3.84 -2.99 18.47
CA PHE A 121 3.33 -2.93 17.10
C PHE A 121 2.19 -3.93 16.89
N THR A 122 1.04 -3.45 16.40
CA THR A 122 -0.17 -4.25 16.26
C THR A 122 -0.62 -4.31 14.79
N VAL A 123 -0.83 -5.52 14.30
CA VAL A 123 -1.61 -5.78 13.07
C VAL A 123 -2.99 -6.27 13.47
N GLU A 124 -3.98 -5.44 13.19
CA GLU A 124 -5.39 -5.75 13.42
C GLU A 124 -6.01 -6.28 12.14
N ILE A 125 -6.45 -7.54 12.18
CA ILE A 125 -7.16 -8.15 11.07
C ILE A 125 -8.64 -7.81 11.17
N ILE A 126 -9.13 -7.01 10.23
CA ILE A 126 -10.53 -6.67 10.10
C ILE A 126 -11.23 -7.79 9.33
N ARG A 127 -11.95 -8.63 10.06
CA ARG A 127 -12.78 -9.69 9.49
C ARG A 127 -14.21 -9.20 9.30
N ARG A 128 -14.87 -9.71 8.27
CA ARG A 128 -16.32 -9.55 8.14
C ARG A 128 -17.01 -10.39 9.21
N SER A 129 -18.06 -9.85 9.84
CA SER A 129 -18.85 -10.64 10.78
C SER A 129 -19.52 -11.80 10.04
N GLU A 130 -19.36 -13.04 10.53
CA GLU A 130 -19.97 -14.24 9.93
C GLU A 130 -21.51 -14.20 9.99
N THR A 131 -22.07 -13.38 10.88
CA THR A 131 -23.53 -13.18 11.04
C THR A 131 -24.08 -12.01 10.21
N ALA A 132 -23.23 -11.25 9.53
CA ALA A 132 -23.68 -10.10 8.73
C ALA A 132 -24.43 -10.56 7.46
N LYS A 133 -25.74 -10.33 7.43
CA LYS A 133 -26.55 -10.46 6.21
C LYS A 133 -26.50 -9.16 5.41
N GLY A 134 -25.92 -9.20 4.20
CA GLY A 134 -25.82 -8.04 3.30
C GLY A 134 -24.48 -7.29 3.39
N PHE A 135 -24.39 -6.13 2.74
CA PHE A 135 -23.17 -5.31 2.71
C PHE A 135 -22.96 -4.63 4.08
N GLU A 136 -21.85 -4.94 4.73
CA GLU A 136 -21.42 -4.31 5.98
C GLU A 136 -20.19 -3.44 5.69
N ILE A 137 -20.22 -2.17 6.10
CA ILE A 137 -19.08 -1.28 5.96
C ILE A 137 -18.03 -1.69 6.99
N LEU A 138 -16.96 -2.30 6.52
CA LEU A 138 -15.80 -2.58 7.35
C LEU A 138 -15.03 -1.27 7.58
N PRO A 139 -14.89 -0.80 8.83
CA PRO A 139 -14.18 0.43 9.12
C PRO A 139 -12.76 0.37 8.52
N ARG A 140 -12.28 1.48 7.96
CA ARG A 140 -10.89 1.68 7.48
C ARG A 140 -10.45 0.86 6.25
N ARG A 141 -11.12 -0.25 5.88
CA ARG A 141 -10.80 -1.02 4.64
C ARG A 141 -10.99 -0.23 3.35
N TRP A 142 -12.05 0.56 3.26
CA TRP A 142 -12.38 1.32 2.05
C TRP A 142 -11.31 2.36 1.67
N VAL A 143 -10.46 2.76 2.62
CA VAL A 143 -9.45 3.81 2.45
C VAL A 143 -8.33 3.36 1.50
N VAL A 144 -7.83 2.12 1.66
CA VAL A 144 -6.80 1.57 0.78
C VAL A 144 -7.37 1.20 -0.60
N GLU A 145 -8.61 0.70 -0.64
CA GLU A 145 -9.33 0.45 -1.89
C GLU A 145 -9.54 1.74 -2.70
N ARG A 146 -9.90 2.84 -2.04
CA ARG A 146 -9.95 4.18 -2.65
C ARG A 146 -8.60 4.61 -3.21
N THR A 147 -7.52 4.30 -2.50
CA THR A 147 -6.16 4.62 -2.96
C THR A 147 -5.82 3.86 -4.25
N PHE A 148 -6.18 2.58 -4.34
CA PHE A 148 -6.10 1.84 -5.61
C PHE A 148 -6.95 2.47 -6.71
N GLY A 149 -8.14 2.99 -6.38
CA GLY A 149 -8.96 3.78 -7.30
C GLY A 149 -8.22 5.03 -7.83
N TRP A 150 -7.51 5.76 -6.97
CA TRP A 150 -6.67 6.89 -7.40
C TRP A 150 -5.51 6.45 -8.30
N MET A 151 -4.86 5.32 -7.99
CA MET A 151 -3.83 4.74 -8.85
C MET A 151 -4.39 4.41 -10.24
N ILE A 152 -5.56 3.76 -10.32
CA ILE A 152 -6.22 3.43 -11.60
C ILE A 152 -6.62 4.68 -12.38
N ARG A 153 -7.08 5.75 -11.69
CA ARG A 153 -7.41 7.04 -12.33
C ARG A 153 -6.19 7.66 -13.00
N TRP A 154 -4.99 7.41 -12.47
CA TRP A 154 -3.74 7.69 -13.15
C TRP A 154 -3.50 6.61 -14.22
N ARG A 155 -4.12 6.76 -15.40
CA ARG A 155 -4.23 5.72 -16.46
C ARG A 155 -2.95 4.93 -16.74
N ARG A 156 -1.78 5.53 -16.54
CA ARG A 156 -0.46 4.89 -16.67
C ARG A 156 -0.23 3.73 -15.71
N LEU A 157 -0.96 3.64 -14.59
CA LEU A 157 -0.90 2.58 -13.59
C LEU A 157 -2.02 1.55 -13.71
N VAL A 158 -2.89 1.62 -14.72
CA VAL A 158 -3.93 0.57 -14.95
C VAL A 158 -3.28 -0.78 -15.27
N LYS A 159 -2.14 -0.74 -15.96
CA LYS A 159 -1.25 -1.89 -16.19
C LYS A 159 0.17 -1.45 -15.84
N ASP A 160 1.04 -2.41 -15.55
CA ASP A 160 2.46 -2.12 -15.43
C ASP A 160 3.16 -2.37 -16.76
N TYR A 161 3.61 -1.28 -17.37
CA TYR A 161 4.33 -1.32 -18.64
C TYR A 161 5.86 -1.42 -18.44
N GLU A 162 6.35 -1.38 -17.20
CA GLU A 162 7.78 -1.35 -16.93
C GLU A 162 8.43 -2.74 -16.96
N GLN A 163 9.59 -2.81 -17.59
CA GLN A 163 10.39 -4.02 -17.55
C GLN A 163 10.94 -4.32 -16.15
N ARG A 164 11.34 -3.29 -15.41
CA ARG A 164 11.97 -3.39 -14.09
C ARG A 164 11.01 -3.01 -12.97
N ILE A 165 11.13 -3.69 -11.84
CA ILE A 165 10.29 -3.46 -10.65
C ILE A 165 10.53 -2.08 -10.05
N ASP A 166 11.79 -1.67 -9.95
CA ASP A 166 12.16 -0.37 -9.35
C ASP A 166 11.65 0.83 -10.16
N VAL A 167 11.57 0.71 -11.49
CA VAL A 167 10.94 1.73 -12.34
C VAL A 167 9.43 1.76 -12.14
N ALA A 168 8.78 0.61 -11.97
CA ALA A 168 7.35 0.56 -11.68
C ALA A 168 7.01 1.17 -10.31
N GLU A 169 7.85 0.94 -9.29
CA GLU A 169 7.74 1.58 -7.98
C GLU A 169 7.89 3.10 -8.09
N ALA A 170 8.90 3.58 -8.84
CA ALA A 170 9.09 4.99 -9.09
C ALA A 170 7.86 5.64 -9.78
N MET A 171 7.25 4.96 -10.75
CA MET A 171 6.02 5.45 -11.41
C MET A 171 4.84 5.57 -10.44
N ILE A 172 4.73 4.67 -9.46
CA ILE A 172 3.71 4.77 -8.41
C ILE A 172 3.97 5.99 -7.51
N HIS A 173 5.22 6.21 -7.09
CA HIS A 173 5.59 7.39 -6.32
C HIS A 173 5.34 8.70 -7.08
N ILE A 174 5.62 8.75 -8.39
CA ILE A 174 5.30 9.91 -9.22
C ILE A 174 3.79 10.17 -9.24
N ALA A 175 2.98 9.13 -9.45
CA ALA A 175 1.52 9.27 -9.53
C ALA A 175 0.93 9.77 -8.21
N MET A 176 1.29 9.13 -7.10
CA MET A 176 0.80 9.49 -5.78
C MET A 176 1.36 10.83 -5.29
N GLY A 177 2.64 11.11 -5.60
CA GLY A 177 3.26 12.39 -5.32
C GLY A 177 2.60 13.53 -6.10
N SER A 178 2.24 13.31 -7.37
CA SER A 178 1.50 14.29 -8.19
C SER A 178 0.08 14.55 -7.67
N LEU A 179 -0.53 13.57 -6.99
CA LEU A 179 -1.80 13.78 -6.29
C LEU A 179 -1.61 14.69 -5.07
N MET A 180 -0.61 14.41 -4.24
CA MET A 180 -0.30 15.22 -3.05
C MET A 180 0.15 16.64 -3.41
N LEU A 181 1.02 16.78 -4.42
CA LEU A 181 1.47 18.09 -4.92
C LEU A 181 0.30 18.98 -5.32
N ARG A 182 -0.72 18.43 -5.99
CA ARG A 182 -1.91 19.20 -6.38
C ARG A 182 -2.74 19.65 -5.18
N ARG A 183 -2.86 18.79 -4.16
CA ARG A 183 -3.56 19.12 -2.91
C ARG A 183 -2.81 20.19 -2.12
N ASN A 184 -1.48 20.09 -2.04
CA ASN A 184 -0.64 21.05 -1.34
C ASN A 184 -0.57 22.41 -2.06
N ALA A 185 -0.59 22.42 -3.39
CA ALA A 185 -0.56 23.67 -4.17
C ALA A 185 -1.92 24.39 -4.21
N HIS A 186 -3.01 23.65 -4.03
CA HIS A 186 -4.39 24.16 -4.05
C HIS A 186 -5.16 23.58 -2.85
N PRO A 187 -4.88 24.07 -1.63
CA PRO A 187 -5.51 23.59 -0.41
C PRO A 187 -7.02 23.88 -0.35
#